data_AF-A0A371E6B9-F1
#
_entry.id   AF-A0A371E6B9-F1
#
_cell.length_a   1.000
_cell.length_b   1.000
_cell.length_c   1.000
_cell.angle_alpha   90.00
_cell.angle_beta   90.00
_cell.angle_gamma   90.00
#
_symmetry.space_group_name_H-M   'P 1'
#
loop_
_entity.id
_entity.type
_entity.pdbx_description
1 polymer ?
#
loop_
_entity_poly.entity_id
_entity_poly.type
_entity_poly.pdbx_seq_one_letter_code
_entity_poly.pdbx_strand_id
1 'polypeptide(L)'
;MWSVVTDSIRTLAARLLHQFIHKDFHEAVAKMTIIDAFLFIIVHSIDKLGIWPRLPVILGLTYLVIRRHLHEEYNLFNVGTTPTGIRFNPSDFPFRTADGKYNDPFNELAGSQGTFFGRNVLPVDQKQKLLKPDPMVVATKLLARRTYKDTGKQFNVIAASWIQFMIHDWIDHLEDTKQVLN
;
A
#
# COMPACT_ATOMS: atom_id res chain seq x y z
N MET A 1 -27.90 2.69 -32.07
CA MET A 1 -28.99 3.03 -31.13
C MET A 1 -28.77 2.47 -29.73
N TRP A 2 -28.24 1.24 -29.59
CA TRP A 2 -27.87 0.69 -28.27
C TRP A 2 -26.71 1.40 -27.56
N SER A 3 -25.69 1.93 -28.29
CA SER A 3 -24.54 2.59 -27.62
C SER A 3 -24.89 3.95 -26.99
N VAL A 4 -25.81 4.71 -27.58
CA VAL A 4 -26.21 6.04 -27.08
C VAL A 4 -27.00 5.93 -25.77
N VAL A 5 -27.83 4.89 -25.64
CA VAL A 5 -28.58 4.60 -24.41
C VAL A 5 -27.64 4.13 -23.30
N THR A 6 -26.67 3.26 -23.62
CA THR A 6 -25.67 2.82 -22.64
C THR A 6 -24.77 3.95 -22.17
N ASP A 7 -24.36 4.87 -23.06
CA ASP A 7 -23.51 6.02 -22.71
C ASP A 7 -24.25 7.04 -21.83
N SER A 8 -25.55 7.23 -22.06
CA SER A 8 -26.41 8.12 -21.26
C SER A 8 -26.68 7.57 -19.86
N ILE A 9 -26.91 6.25 -19.75
CA ILE A 9 -27.05 5.57 -18.45
C ILE A 9 -25.72 5.61 -17.69
N ARG A 10 -24.59 5.41 -18.38
CA ARG A 10 -23.25 5.46 -17.81
C ARG A 10 -22.90 6.84 -17.28
N THR A 11 -23.24 7.90 -18.02
CA THR A 11 -23.02 9.29 -17.58
C THR A 11 -23.93 9.70 -16.42
N LEU A 12 -25.19 9.24 -16.40
CA LEU A 12 -26.09 9.45 -15.27
C LEU A 12 -25.61 8.72 -14.01
N ALA A 13 -25.20 7.46 -14.15
CA ALA A 13 -24.62 6.67 -13.06
C ALA A 13 -23.33 7.32 -12.54
N ALA A 14 -22.41 7.74 -13.42
CA ALA A 14 -21.20 8.46 -13.04
C ALA A 14 -21.51 9.76 -12.28
N ARG A 15 -22.52 10.52 -12.70
CA ARG A 15 -22.93 11.76 -12.04
C ARG A 15 -23.49 11.54 -10.62
N LEU A 16 -24.28 10.48 -10.44
CA LEU A 16 -24.78 10.07 -9.12
C LEU A 16 -23.63 9.56 -8.23
N LEU A 17 -22.73 8.75 -8.79
CA LEU A 17 -21.52 8.27 -8.11
C LEU A 17 -20.63 9.40 -7.61
N HIS A 18 -20.44 10.45 -8.40
CA HIS A 18 -19.66 11.63 -8.01
C HIS A 18 -20.24 12.38 -6.80
N GLN A 19 -21.54 12.27 -6.53
CA GLN A 19 -22.18 12.91 -5.37
C GLN A 19 -21.97 12.13 -4.07
N PHE A 20 -21.89 10.80 -4.16
CA PHE A 20 -21.66 9.93 -2.99
C PHE A 20 -20.18 9.68 -2.68
N ILE A 21 -19.29 9.86 -3.66
CA ILE A 21 -17.84 9.64 -3.52
C ILE A 21 -17.13 10.96 -3.21
N HIS A 22 -16.17 10.92 -2.29
CA HIS A 22 -15.36 12.11 -1.98
C HIS A 22 -14.56 12.53 -3.21
N LYS A 23 -14.47 13.84 -3.47
CA LYS A 23 -13.85 14.42 -4.69
C LYS A 23 -12.45 13.86 -4.99
N ASP A 24 -11.66 13.62 -3.95
CA ASP A 24 -10.28 13.14 -4.08
C ASP A 24 -10.19 11.70 -4.61
N PHE A 25 -11.27 10.93 -4.57
CA PHE A 25 -11.32 9.56 -5.08
C PHE A 25 -11.88 9.46 -6.50
N HIS A 26 -12.33 10.57 -7.11
CA HIS A 26 -12.92 10.55 -8.44
C HIS A 26 -11.96 10.00 -9.49
N GLU A 27 -10.68 10.38 -9.44
CA GLU A 27 -9.66 9.86 -10.36
C GLU A 27 -9.40 8.36 -10.15
N ALA A 28 -9.34 7.92 -8.89
CA ALA A 28 -9.11 6.51 -8.57
C ALA A 28 -10.27 5.64 -9.07
N VAL A 29 -11.52 6.04 -8.78
CA VAL A 29 -12.72 5.31 -9.18
C VAL A 29 -12.92 5.31 -10.68
N ALA A 30 -12.50 6.35 -11.41
CA ALA A 30 -12.57 6.37 -12.87
C ALA A 30 -11.69 5.29 -13.53
N LYS A 31 -10.66 4.78 -12.84
CA LYS A 31 -9.79 3.70 -13.31
C LYS A 31 -10.31 2.31 -12.94
N MET A 32 -11.35 2.23 -12.11
CA MET A 32 -11.88 0.96 -11.60
C MET A 32 -12.82 0.28 -12.60
N THR A 33 -12.89 -1.05 -12.52
CA THR A 33 -13.96 -1.80 -13.18
C THR A 33 -15.32 -1.42 -12.58
N ILE A 34 -16.43 -1.76 -13.26
CA ILE A 34 -17.78 -1.48 -12.74
C ILE A 34 -18.01 -2.19 -11.40
N ILE A 35 -17.49 -3.41 -11.25
CA ILE A 35 -17.61 -4.20 -10.03
C ILE A 35 -16.79 -3.55 -8.92
N ASP A 36 -15.53 -3.18 -9.19
CA ASP A 36 -14.67 -2.58 -8.17
C ASP A 36 -15.14 -1.19 -7.76
N ALA A 37 -15.68 -0.41 -8.68
CA ALA A 37 -16.32 0.86 -8.37
C ALA A 37 -17.52 0.66 -7.44
N PHE A 38 -18.33 -0.38 -7.66
CA PHE A 38 -19.44 -0.74 -6.76
C PHE A 38 -18.94 -1.17 -5.37
N LEU A 39 -17.93 -2.04 -5.32
CA LEU A 39 -17.27 -2.46 -4.08
C LEU A 39 -16.67 -1.27 -3.32
N PHE A 40 -16.05 -0.33 -4.03
CA PHE A 40 -15.51 0.91 -3.46
C PHE A 40 -16.60 1.75 -2.81
N ILE A 41 -17.78 1.90 -3.43
CA ILE A 41 -18.90 2.64 -2.81
C ILE A 41 -19.32 2.00 -1.50
N ILE A 42 -19.39 0.66 -1.43
CA ILE A 42 -19.74 -0.05 -0.20
C ILE A 42 -18.72 0.27 0.89
N VAL A 43 -17.43 0.10 0.61
CA VAL A 43 -16.34 0.39 1.57
C VAL A 43 -16.37 1.86 1.99
N HIS A 44 -16.46 2.79 1.03
CA HIS A 44 -16.47 4.23 1.27
C HIS A 44 -17.69 4.68 2.09
N SER A 45 -18.84 4.05 1.89
CA SER A 45 -20.05 4.33 2.67
C SER A 45 -19.89 3.90 4.12
N ILE A 46 -19.31 2.72 4.36
CA ILE A 46 -19.00 2.23 5.70
C ILE A 46 -17.94 3.12 6.38
N ASP A 47 -16.94 3.58 5.61
CA ASP A 47 -15.88 4.47 6.09
C ASP A 47 -16.41 5.84 6.49
N LYS A 48 -17.32 6.43 5.69
CA LYS A 48 -17.99 7.69 6.02
C LYS A 48 -18.77 7.62 7.34
N LEU A 49 -19.31 6.45 7.66
CA LEU A 49 -20.00 6.22 8.94
C LEU A 49 -19.02 5.92 10.09
N GLY A 50 -17.77 5.54 9.79
CA GLY A 50 -16.76 5.23 10.80
C GLY A 50 -17.08 4.00 11.65
N ILE A 51 -17.87 3.06 11.10
CA ILE A 51 -18.42 1.92 11.85
C ILE A 51 -17.68 0.59 11.61
N TRP A 52 -16.76 0.51 10.65
CA TRP A 52 -16.16 -0.77 10.24
C TRP A 52 -15.59 -1.62 11.39
N PRO A 53 -14.87 -1.07 12.41
CA PRO A 53 -14.31 -1.89 13.48
C PRO A 53 -15.38 -2.37 14.48
N ARG A 54 -16.58 -1.80 14.43
CA ARG A 54 -17.70 -2.11 15.32
C ARG A 54 -18.73 -3.05 14.68
N LEU A 55 -18.53 -3.44 13.42
CA LEU A 55 -19.40 -4.40 12.75
C LEU A 55 -19.25 -5.79 13.40
N PRO A 56 -20.31 -6.61 13.40
CA PRO A 56 -20.19 -8.04 13.71
C PRO A 56 -19.07 -8.68 12.89
N VAL A 57 -18.35 -9.63 13.49
CA VAL A 57 -17.09 -10.19 12.96
C VAL A 57 -17.18 -10.57 11.48
N ILE A 58 -18.24 -11.29 11.07
CA ILE A 58 -18.41 -11.72 9.67
C ILE A 58 -18.52 -10.51 8.72
N LEU A 59 -19.28 -9.48 9.09
CA LEU A 59 -19.42 -8.27 8.28
C LEU A 59 -18.12 -7.45 8.25
N GLY A 60 -17.40 -7.39 9.39
CA GLY A 60 -16.08 -6.76 9.45
C GLY A 60 -15.05 -7.46 8.57
N LEU A 61 -15.04 -8.80 8.56
CA LEU A 61 -14.18 -9.60 7.69
C LEU A 61 -14.54 -9.41 6.21
N THR A 62 -15.83 -9.40 5.86
CA THR A 62 -16.27 -9.10 4.49
C THR A 62 -15.80 -7.71 4.04
N TYR A 63 -15.94 -6.70 4.91
CA TYR A 63 -15.41 -5.36 4.65
C TYR A 63 -13.89 -5.38 4.40
N LEU A 64 -13.12 -6.09 5.24
CA LEU A 64 -11.66 -6.18 5.11
C LEU A 64 -11.23 -6.91 3.83
N VAL A 65 -11.93 -7.98 3.44
CA VAL A 65 -11.66 -8.71 2.20
C VAL A 65 -11.89 -7.81 0.99
N ILE A 66 -13.01 -7.08 0.95
CA ILE A 66 -13.30 -6.15 -0.14
C ILE A 66 -12.25 -5.03 -0.19
N ARG A 67 -11.94 -4.42 0.96
CA ARG A 67 -10.92 -3.35 1.03
C ARG A 67 -9.54 -3.86 0.60
N ARG A 68 -9.17 -5.08 0.99
CA ARG A 68 -7.90 -5.70 0.59
C ARG A 68 -7.85 -5.95 -0.91
N HIS A 69 -8.90 -6.52 -1.51
CA HIS A 69 -9.01 -6.72 -2.96
C HIS A 69 -8.79 -5.41 -3.73
N LEU A 70 -9.45 -4.32 -3.30
CA LEU A 70 -9.24 -3.01 -3.93
C LEU A 70 -7.79 -2.50 -3.79
N HIS A 71 -7.12 -2.78 -2.69
CA HIS A 71 -5.70 -2.43 -2.54
C HIS A 71 -4.77 -3.32 -3.39
N GLU A 72 -5.08 -4.60 -3.54
CA GLU A 72 -4.31 -5.52 -4.39
C GLU A 72 -4.39 -5.09 -5.87
N GLU A 73 -5.57 -4.71 -6.35
CA GLU A 73 -5.78 -4.31 -7.75
C GLU A 73 -5.24 -2.90 -8.07
N TYR A 74 -5.41 -1.93 -7.16
CA TYR A 74 -5.18 -0.51 -7.46
C TYR A 74 -4.02 0.12 -6.70
N ASN A 75 -3.36 -0.60 -5.79
CA ASN A 75 -2.25 -0.10 -4.96
C ASN A 75 -1.01 -1.02 -5.00
N LEU A 76 -0.77 -1.75 -6.08
CA LEU A 76 0.49 -2.47 -6.30
C LEU A 76 1.19 -1.95 -7.56
N PHE A 77 2.16 -1.04 -7.37
CA PHE A 77 2.92 -0.45 -8.46
C PHE A 77 4.33 -1.07 -8.52
N ASN A 78 4.64 -1.70 -9.65
CA ASN A 78 5.96 -2.21 -9.95
C ASN A 78 6.98 -1.07 -10.14
N VAL A 79 8.23 -1.29 -9.71
CA VAL A 79 9.33 -0.33 -9.84
C VAL A 79 10.53 -1.02 -10.47
N GLY A 80 11.13 -0.39 -11.47
CA GLY A 80 12.21 -0.98 -12.26
C GLY A 80 11.70 -1.88 -13.38
N THR A 81 12.62 -2.52 -14.09
CA THR A 81 12.30 -3.50 -15.12
C THR A 81 11.92 -4.82 -14.46
N THR A 82 10.75 -5.38 -14.78
CA THR A 82 10.43 -6.76 -14.42
C THR A 82 11.42 -7.69 -15.13
N PRO A 83 12.32 -8.37 -14.41
CA PRO A 83 13.31 -9.24 -15.03
C PRO A 83 12.57 -10.43 -15.65
N THR A 84 12.50 -10.49 -16.98
CA THR A 84 12.15 -11.72 -17.68
C THR A 84 13.37 -12.62 -17.66
N GLY A 85 13.65 -13.25 -16.52
CA GLY A 85 14.75 -14.19 -16.37
C GLY A 85 14.63 -15.37 -17.34
N ILE A 86 15.73 -16.10 -17.54
CA ILE A 86 15.66 -17.41 -18.19
C ILE A 86 14.77 -18.28 -17.30
N ARG A 87 13.77 -18.96 -17.88
CA ARG A 87 12.90 -19.85 -17.11
C ARG A 87 13.76 -20.89 -16.38
N PHE A 88 13.57 -21.00 -15.08
CA PHE A 88 14.18 -22.04 -14.26
C PHE A 88 13.11 -23.03 -13.79
N ASN A 89 13.52 -24.23 -13.38
CA ASN A 89 12.61 -25.21 -12.79
C ASN A 89 12.60 -25.01 -11.27
N PRO A 90 11.46 -24.69 -10.63
CA PRO A 90 11.38 -24.53 -9.18
C PRO A 90 11.82 -25.79 -8.40
N SER A 91 11.73 -26.96 -9.02
CA SER A 91 12.17 -28.23 -8.42
C SER A 91 13.68 -28.28 -8.16
N ASP A 92 14.47 -27.45 -8.85
CA ASP A 92 15.92 -27.37 -8.66
C ASP A 92 16.29 -26.56 -7.40
N PHE A 93 15.34 -25.77 -6.87
CA PHE A 93 15.51 -24.92 -5.69
C PHE A 93 14.42 -25.19 -4.62
N PRO A 94 14.33 -26.40 -4.04
CA PRO A 94 13.30 -26.76 -3.05
C PRO A 94 13.61 -26.22 -1.64
N PHE A 95 14.32 -25.10 -1.55
CA PHE A 95 14.76 -24.47 -0.30
C PHE A 95 14.86 -22.95 -0.48
N ARG A 96 14.90 -22.21 0.64
CA ARG A 96 15.14 -20.76 0.60
C ARG A 96 16.62 -20.49 0.34
N THR A 97 16.92 -19.86 -0.78
CA THR A 97 18.28 -19.43 -1.14
C THR A 97 18.76 -18.32 -0.22
N ALA A 98 20.08 -18.21 -0.06
CA ALA A 98 20.68 -17.23 0.85
C ALA A 98 20.45 -15.76 0.44
N ASP A 99 20.30 -15.51 -0.86
CA ASP A 99 20.06 -14.18 -1.42
C ASP A 99 18.59 -13.94 -1.82
N GLY A 100 17.71 -14.92 -1.58
CA GLY A 100 16.27 -14.85 -1.87
C GLY A 100 15.88 -15.07 -3.34
N LYS A 101 16.82 -15.43 -4.22
CA LYS A 101 16.52 -15.75 -5.64
C LYS A 101 15.78 -17.08 -5.82
N TYR A 102 15.23 -17.25 -7.03
CA TYR A 102 14.57 -18.48 -7.50
C TYR A 102 13.31 -18.84 -6.71
N ASN A 103 12.64 -17.84 -6.12
CA ASN A 103 11.40 -18.04 -5.39
C ASN A 103 10.17 -17.97 -6.31
N ASP A 104 10.01 -16.86 -7.05
CA ASP A 104 8.96 -16.74 -8.07
C ASP A 104 9.36 -17.54 -9.32
N PRO A 105 8.58 -18.58 -9.73
CA PRO A 105 8.87 -19.40 -10.92
C PRO A 105 8.99 -18.62 -12.23
N PHE A 106 8.45 -17.40 -12.27
CA PHE A 106 8.44 -16.55 -13.47
C PHE A 106 9.40 -15.36 -13.37
N ASN A 107 10.02 -15.14 -12.21
CA ASN A 107 10.96 -14.06 -11.98
C ASN A 107 12.03 -14.48 -10.95
N GLU A 108 13.19 -14.89 -11.45
CA GLU A 108 14.28 -15.39 -10.60
C GLU A 108 14.74 -14.40 -9.51
N LEU A 109 14.55 -13.09 -9.73
CA LEU A 109 15.02 -12.04 -8.82
C LEU A 109 13.93 -11.54 -7.87
N ALA A 110 12.66 -11.90 -8.05
CA ALA A 110 11.58 -11.37 -7.22
C ALA A 110 11.81 -11.69 -5.73
N GLY A 111 11.92 -10.64 -4.91
CA GLY A 111 12.16 -10.78 -3.46
C GLY A 111 13.63 -11.04 -3.08
N SER A 112 14.55 -11.03 -4.04
CA SER A 112 15.98 -11.20 -3.75
C SER A 112 16.66 -9.91 -3.29
N GLN A 113 17.79 -10.05 -2.61
CA GLN A 113 18.61 -8.93 -2.18
C GLN A 113 19.06 -8.06 -3.37
N GLY A 114 19.07 -6.74 -3.18
CA GLY A 114 19.53 -5.79 -4.22
C GLY A 114 18.48 -5.46 -5.27
N THR A 115 17.21 -5.80 -5.05
CA THR A 115 16.09 -5.46 -5.93
C THR A 115 15.39 -4.17 -5.52
N PHE A 116 14.59 -3.61 -6.44
CA PHE A 116 13.86 -2.36 -6.20
C PHE A 116 12.73 -2.53 -5.19
N PHE A 117 12.52 -1.51 -4.34
CA PHE A 117 11.30 -1.37 -3.56
C PHE A 117 10.11 -1.03 -4.45
N GLY A 118 9.05 -1.86 -4.40
CA GLY A 118 7.75 -1.56 -4.99
C GLY A 118 7.06 -0.36 -4.32
N ARG A 119 5.91 0.06 -4.83
CA ARG A 119 5.14 1.17 -4.27
C ARG A 119 3.66 0.84 -4.13
N ASN A 120 3.03 1.37 -3.09
CA ASN A 120 1.57 1.30 -2.94
C ASN A 120 0.85 2.60 -3.35
N VAL A 121 1.59 3.69 -3.44
CA VAL A 121 1.10 5.01 -3.85
C VAL A 121 2.09 5.59 -4.85
N LEU A 122 1.58 6.28 -5.86
CA LEU A 122 2.40 6.94 -6.87
C LEU A 122 3.34 7.96 -6.20
N PRO A 123 4.62 8.05 -6.63
CA PRO A 123 5.58 8.95 -6.02
C PRO A 123 5.19 10.40 -6.28
N VAL A 124 5.26 11.22 -5.24
CA VAL A 124 5.13 12.68 -5.33
C VAL A 124 6.52 13.27 -5.17
N ASP A 125 7.00 14.01 -6.18
CA ASP A 125 8.31 14.64 -6.12
C ASP A 125 8.34 15.75 -5.05
N GLN A 126 9.27 15.60 -4.10
CA GLN A 126 9.46 16.52 -2.97
C GLN A 126 10.90 17.05 -2.90
N LYS A 127 11.72 16.89 -3.94
CA LYS A 127 13.14 17.33 -3.94
C LYS A 127 13.32 18.81 -3.56
N GLN A 128 12.38 19.67 -3.95
CA GLN A 128 12.42 21.12 -3.64
C GLN A 128 11.85 21.48 -2.25
N LYS A 129 11.32 20.49 -1.52
CA LYS A 129 10.63 20.66 -0.24
C LYS A 129 11.22 19.81 0.88
N LEU A 130 12.39 19.20 0.67
CA LEU A 130 13.04 18.32 1.66
C LEU A 130 13.22 18.99 3.03
N LEU A 131 13.47 20.30 3.06
CA LEU A 131 13.65 21.09 4.29
C LEU A 131 12.44 22.00 4.61
N LYS A 132 11.25 21.72 4.07
CA LYS A 132 10.05 22.57 4.20
C LYS A 132 8.82 21.78 4.67
N PRO A 133 8.42 21.90 5.96
CA PRO A 133 9.09 22.63 7.03
C PRO A 133 10.44 22.00 7.40
N ASP A 134 11.26 22.73 8.16
CA ASP A 134 12.54 22.22 8.66
C ASP A 134 12.31 20.91 9.45
N PRO A 135 12.95 19.79 9.07
CA PRO A 135 12.82 18.50 9.74
C PRO A 135 13.15 18.55 11.23
N MET A 136 14.10 19.39 11.65
CA MET A 136 14.47 19.57 13.06
C MET A 136 13.37 20.27 13.84
N VAL A 137 12.65 21.20 13.21
CA VAL A 137 11.48 21.84 13.82
C VAL A 137 10.36 20.81 14.01
N VAL A 138 10.11 19.95 13.03
CA VAL A 138 9.15 18.84 13.14
C VAL A 138 9.55 17.88 14.26
N ALA A 139 10.81 17.42 14.27
CA ALA A 139 11.33 16.51 15.28
C ALA A 139 11.20 17.09 16.70
N THR A 140 11.63 18.34 16.89
CA THR A 140 11.63 18.99 18.21
C THR A 140 10.22 19.33 18.71
N LYS A 141 9.35 19.83 17.82
CA LYS A 141 8.01 20.29 18.24
C LYS A 141 6.99 19.15 18.33
N LEU A 142 7.07 18.15 17.45
CA LEU A 142 6.02 17.14 17.28
C LEU A 142 6.44 15.72 17.69
N LEU A 143 7.72 15.35 17.60
CA LEU A 143 8.18 13.96 17.84
C LEU A 143 8.92 13.76 19.17
N ALA A 144 9.62 14.79 19.65
CA ALA A 144 10.38 14.72 20.89
C ALA A 144 9.48 14.31 22.07
N ARG A 145 9.85 13.21 22.73
CA ARG A 145 9.10 12.66 23.86
C ARG A 145 9.12 13.66 25.02
N ARG A 146 7.95 14.18 25.41
CA ARG A 146 7.78 15.06 26.58
C ARG A 146 7.32 14.30 27.80
N THR A 147 6.26 13.52 27.64
CA THR A 147 5.70 12.65 28.66
C THR A 147 5.62 11.26 28.08
N TYR A 148 6.12 10.27 28.81
CA TYR A 148 6.03 8.88 28.38
C TYR A 148 4.56 8.45 28.31
N LYS A 149 4.19 7.81 27.19
CA LYS A 149 2.89 7.18 26.95
C LYS A 149 3.16 5.72 26.64
N ASP A 150 2.60 4.83 27.44
CA ASP A 150 2.67 3.39 27.23
C ASP A 150 1.40 2.85 26.57
N THR A 151 1.40 1.54 26.33
CA THR A 151 0.30 0.75 25.77
C THR A 151 -0.47 -0.01 26.86
N GLY A 152 -0.30 0.37 28.13
CA GLY A 152 -0.82 -0.35 29.28
C GLY A 152 -0.38 -1.82 29.31
N LYS A 153 -1.36 -2.73 29.35
CA LYS A 153 -1.11 -4.20 29.34
C LYS A 153 -1.19 -4.82 27.94
N GLN A 154 -1.46 -4.03 26.90
CA GLN A 154 -1.75 -4.55 25.57
C GLN A 154 -0.49 -4.99 24.81
N PHE A 155 0.64 -4.29 24.99
CA PHE A 155 1.82 -4.50 24.15
C PHE A 155 3.13 -4.27 24.93
N ASN A 156 3.90 -5.33 25.17
CA ASN A 156 5.11 -5.28 26.00
C ASN A 156 6.39 -5.01 25.18
N VAL A 157 7.53 -4.88 25.87
CA VAL A 157 8.83 -4.59 25.25
C VAL A 157 9.35 -5.76 24.39
N ILE A 158 8.96 -7.00 24.69
CA ILE A 158 9.31 -8.15 23.84
C ILE A 158 8.63 -7.99 22.48
N ALA A 159 7.36 -7.59 22.46
CA ALA A 159 6.63 -7.34 21.21
C ALA A 159 7.24 -6.16 20.42
N ALA A 160 7.73 -5.12 21.10
CA ALA A 160 8.49 -4.04 20.46
C ALA A 160 9.83 -4.51 19.88
N SER A 161 10.52 -5.42 20.55
CA SER A 161 11.78 -6.00 20.07
C SER A 161 11.53 -6.93 18.88
N TRP A 162 10.43 -7.69 18.91
CA TRP A 162 10.01 -8.58 17.83
C TRP A 162 9.77 -7.81 16.53
N ILE A 163 9.07 -6.68 16.56
CA ILE A 163 8.81 -5.93 15.32
C ILE A 163 10.11 -5.35 14.73
N GLN A 164 11.08 -4.94 15.55
CA GLN A 164 12.40 -4.55 15.03
C GLN A 164 13.16 -5.73 14.43
N PHE A 165 13.08 -6.91 15.07
CA PHE A 165 13.65 -8.14 14.53
C PHE A 165 13.04 -8.52 13.17
N MET A 166 11.74 -8.32 12.97
CA MET A 166 11.10 -8.49 11.66
C MET A 166 11.61 -7.47 10.62
N ILE A 167 11.85 -6.21 11.00
CA ILE A 167 12.42 -5.23 10.08
C ILE A 167 13.82 -5.64 9.60
N HIS A 168 14.65 -6.23 10.47
CA HIS A 168 15.96 -6.77 10.09
C HIS A 168 15.87 -7.95 9.10
N ASP A 169 14.74 -8.66 9.05
CA ASP A 169 14.47 -9.71 8.05
C ASP A 169 13.96 -9.10 6.73
N TRP A 170 13.16 -8.02 6.81
CA TRP A 170 12.39 -7.55 5.64
C TRP A 170 13.09 -6.50 4.80
N ILE A 171 13.58 -5.41 5.40
CA ILE A 171 13.86 -4.18 4.64
C ILE A 171 15.02 -3.37 5.19
N ASP A 172 15.88 -2.92 4.28
CA ASP A 172 16.85 -1.84 4.48
C ASP A 172 17.12 -1.11 3.16
N HIS A 173 17.36 0.20 3.21
CA HIS A 173 17.62 1.00 2.02
C HIS A 173 19.12 1.00 1.69
N LEU A 174 19.47 0.74 0.43
CA LEU A 174 20.84 0.93 -0.03
C LEU A 174 21.20 2.42 0.00
N GLU A 175 22.29 2.75 0.69
CA GLU A 175 22.78 4.11 0.84
C GLU A 175 23.82 4.46 -0.23
N ASP A 176 23.87 5.73 -0.64
CA ASP A 176 24.94 6.24 -1.49
C ASP A 176 26.18 6.54 -0.64
N THR A 177 27.36 6.31 -1.22
CA THR A 177 28.68 6.67 -0.67
C THR A 177 28.84 8.17 -0.37
N LYS A 178 28.02 9.04 -0.98
CA LYS A 178 28.02 10.50 -0.77
C LYS A 178 27.05 10.95 0.34
N GLN A 179 26.92 10.21 1.42
CA GLN A 179 26.29 10.72 2.64
C GLN A 179 27.17 11.79 3.28
N VAL A 180 27.07 13.01 2.79
CA VAL A 180 27.77 14.16 3.37
C VAL A 180 27.06 14.53 4.67
N LEU A 181 27.78 14.30 5.77
CA LEU A 181 27.65 14.97 7.05
C LEU A 181 27.58 16.49 6.81
N ASN A 182 26.37 17.06 6.83
CA ASN A 182 26.14 18.49 6.92
C ASN A 182 25.14 18.75 8.04
#